data_AF-A0A959H030-F1
#
_entry.id   AF-A0A959H030-F1
#
_cell.length_a   1.000
_cell.length_b   1.000
_cell.length_c   1.000
_cell.angle_alpha   90.00
_cell.angle_beta   90.00
_cell.angle_gamma   90.00
#
_symmetry.space_group_name_H-M   'P 1'
#
loop_
_entity.id
_entity.type
_entity.pdbx_description
1 polymer ?
#
loop_
_entity_poly.entity_id
_entity_poly.type
_entity_poly.pdbx_seq_one_letter_code
_entity_poly.pdbx_strand_id
1 'polypeptide(L)'
;MAINYREVRNDRQWKASTGLSEQEFFSLVKMFGEAYEQLFGVSMTERQNNSTNESTFKTYEDLLFFSLYSLKSGLTYDLLGLTFGLDGANAYQNQALGLRVLRAALERGGHMPKRAYQSVEEFKEHWSEESKILIDATEQRRQRPGNQQDQKEYYSGKKKHTP
;
A
#
# COMPACT_ATOMS: atom_id res chain seq x y z
N MET A 1 -2.22 19.49 15.51
CA MET A 1 -0.80 19.10 15.37
C MET A 1 -0.80 17.93 14.40
N ALA A 2 -0.33 18.14 13.17
CA ALA A 2 -0.31 17.10 12.15
C ALA A 2 0.92 16.22 12.35
N ILE A 3 0.78 14.89 12.25
CA ILE A 3 1.93 13.98 12.31
C ILE A 3 2.87 14.27 11.14
N ASN A 4 4.18 14.31 11.40
CA ASN A 4 5.20 14.49 10.36
C ASN A 4 6.29 13.41 10.43
N TYR A 5 6.85 13.03 9.28
CA TYR A 5 7.94 12.04 9.21
C TYR A 5 9.18 12.46 10.03
N ARG A 6 9.43 13.77 10.16
CA ARG A 6 10.53 14.33 10.95
C ARG A 6 10.39 14.07 12.46
N GLU A 7 9.21 13.69 12.93
CA GLU A 7 8.95 13.36 14.34
C GLU A 7 9.18 11.87 14.64
N VAL A 8 9.43 11.03 13.61
CA VAL A 8 9.69 9.60 13.76
C VAL A 8 11.12 9.39 14.25
N ARG A 9 11.28 8.70 15.39
CA ARG A 9 12.56 8.71 16.15
C ARG A 9 13.39 7.43 16.04
N ASN A 10 12.77 6.33 15.64
CA ASN A 10 13.45 5.03 15.63
C ASN A 10 12.87 4.10 14.57
N ASP A 11 13.64 3.08 14.21
CA ASP A 11 13.30 2.10 13.19
C ASP A 11 11.95 1.41 13.45
N ARG A 12 11.63 1.14 14.73
CA ARG A 12 10.34 0.56 15.12
C ARG A 12 9.18 1.48 14.75
N GLN A 13 9.30 2.78 14.99
CA GLN A 13 8.26 3.76 14.62
C GLN A 13 8.18 3.95 13.10
N TRP A 14 9.30 3.93 12.38
CA TRP A 14 9.32 3.96 10.92
C TRP A 14 8.54 2.77 10.35
N LYS A 15 8.89 1.54 10.72
CA LYS A 15 8.19 0.33 10.24
C LYS A 15 6.73 0.28 10.69
N ALA A 16 6.42 0.79 11.88
CA ALA A 16 5.05 0.84 12.37
C ALA A 16 4.19 1.86 11.60
N SER A 17 4.77 2.97 11.16
CA SER A 17 4.05 4.07 10.50
C SER A 17 4.02 3.95 8.98
N THR A 18 5.09 3.50 8.32
CA THR A 18 5.17 3.41 6.85
C THR A 18 5.35 1.98 6.33
N GLY A 19 5.74 1.03 7.20
CA GLY A 19 6.16 -0.31 6.79
C GLY A 19 7.62 -0.41 6.33
N LEU A 20 8.36 0.71 6.32
CA LEU A 20 9.73 0.79 5.85
C LEU A 20 10.65 1.29 6.97
N SER A 21 11.94 1.01 6.87
CA SER A 21 12.97 1.75 7.61
C SER A 21 13.14 3.16 7.04
N GLU A 22 13.85 4.02 7.78
CA GLU A 22 14.16 5.40 7.32
C GLU A 22 14.93 5.41 5.99
N GLN A 23 15.92 4.53 5.85
CA GLN A 23 16.75 4.46 4.65
C GLN A 23 15.94 4.01 3.43
N GLU A 24 15.09 3.01 3.59
CA GLU A 24 14.16 2.55 2.54
C GLU A 24 13.16 3.64 2.17
N PHE A 25 12.64 4.38 3.16
CA PHE A 25 11.73 5.49 2.93
C PHE A 25 12.37 6.55 2.04
N PHE A 26 13.55 7.08 2.38
CA PHE A 26 14.21 8.09 1.55
C PHE A 26 14.68 7.58 0.19
N SER A 27 15.01 6.29 0.09
CA SER A 27 15.28 5.65 -1.21
C SER A 27 14.02 5.65 -2.10
N LEU A 28 12.85 5.38 -1.51
CA LEU A 28 11.57 5.45 -2.19
C LEU A 28 11.14 6.89 -2.51
N VAL A 29 11.45 7.87 -1.64
CA VAL A 29 11.20 9.31 -1.91
C VAL A 29 11.84 9.73 -3.24
N LYS A 30 13.08 9.31 -3.50
CA LYS A 30 13.77 9.63 -4.75
C LYS A 30 13.01 9.09 -5.96
N MET A 31 12.67 7.81 -5.95
CA MET A 31 11.90 7.17 -7.03
C MET A 31 10.52 7.83 -7.21
N PHE A 32 9.87 8.17 -6.09
CA PHE A 32 8.56 8.80 -6.04
C PHE A 32 8.57 10.21 -6.64
N GLY A 33 9.56 11.05 -6.29
CA GLY A 33 9.71 12.39 -6.86
C GLY A 33 9.94 12.36 -8.36
N GLU A 34 10.85 11.51 -8.82
CA GLU A 34 11.08 11.30 -10.26
C GLU A 34 9.80 10.82 -10.98
N ALA A 35 8.99 9.96 -10.36
CA ALA A 35 7.73 9.49 -10.94
C ALA A 35 6.66 10.59 -10.95
N TYR A 36 6.63 11.43 -9.93
CA TYR A 36 5.74 12.60 -9.86
C TYR A 36 6.00 13.54 -11.04
N GLU A 37 7.26 13.93 -11.22
CA GLU A 37 7.66 14.89 -12.27
C GLU A 37 7.37 14.35 -13.66
N GLN A 38 7.56 13.05 -13.88
CA GLN A 38 7.18 12.41 -15.14
C GLN A 38 5.67 12.40 -15.37
N LEU A 39 4.87 12.14 -14.34
CA LEU A 39 3.40 12.08 -14.46
C LEU A 39 2.77 13.45 -14.69
N PHE A 40 3.35 14.52 -14.13
CA PHE A 40 2.77 15.86 -14.16
C PHE A 40 3.53 16.84 -15.06
N GLY A 41 4.73 16.49 -15.52
CA GLY A 41 5.58 17.33 -16.37
C GLY A 41 6.22 18.53 -15.65
N VAL A 42 5.99 18.67 -14.35
CA VAL A 42 6.50 19.76 -13.50
C VAL A 42 6.80 19.24 -12.10
N SER A 43 7.68 19.93 -11.40
CA SER A 43 7.94 19.64 -9.98
C SER A 43 6.72 19.97 -9.11
N MET A 44 6.65 19.32 -7.94
CA MET A 44 5.60 19.60 -6.97
C MET A 44 5.64 21.07 -6.50
N THR A 45 6.83 21.63 -6.34
CA THR A 45 7.04 23.04 -5.98
C THR A 45 6.50 23.99 -7.06
N GLU A 46 6.81 23.74 -8.34
CA GLU A 46 6.28 24.55 -9.44
C GLU A 46 4.76 24.46 -9.55
N ARG A 47 4.20 23.26 -9.39
CA ARG A 47 2.74 23.06 -9.41
C ARG A 47 2.04 23.83 -8.29
N GLN A 48 2.65 23.88 -7.11
CA GLN A 48 2.13 24.64 -5.97
C GLN A 48 2.22 26.15 -6.20
N ASN A 49 3.33 26.63 -6.75
CA ASN A 49 3.49 28.05 -7.08
C ASN A 49 2.46 28.54 -8.11
N ASN A 50 1.99 27.65 -8.98
CA ASN A 50 0.96 27.93 -9.98
C ASN A 50 -0.48 27.73 -9.45
N SER A 51 -0.65 27.35 -8.18
CA SER A 51 -1.96 27.15 -7.54
C SER A 51 -2.31 28.34 -6.66
N THR A 52 -3.57 28.78 -6.70
CA THR A 52 -4.12 29.75 -5.74
C THR A 52 -4.36 29.16 -4.35
N ASN A 53 -4.47 27.84 -4.25
CA ASN A 53 -4.68 27.13 -2.99
C ASN A 53 -3.36 26.59 -2.44
N GLU A 54 -3.14 26.79 -1.14
CA GLU A 54 -1.98 26.22 -0.45
C GLU A 54 -2.14 24.69 -0.31
N SER A 55 -1.15 23.94 -0.81
CA SER A 55 -1.12 22.49 -0.66
C SER A 55 -0.70 22.12 0.77
N THR A 56 -1.41 21.17 1.38
CA THR A 56 -1.07 20.68 2.72
C THR A 56 0.27 19.94 2.73
N PHE A 57 0.52 19.10 1.73
CA PHE A 57 1.79 18.42 1.57
C PHE A 57 2.66 19.25 0.62
N LYS A 58 3.81 19.71 1.10
CA LYS A 58 4.67 20.63 0.35
C LYS A 58 5.78 19.90 -0.40
N THR A 59 6.27 18.79 0.16
CA THR A 59 7.36 18.02 -0.42
C THR A 59 6.95 16.59 -0.80
N TYR A 60 7.81 15.93 -1.58
CA TYR A 60 7.62 14.53 -1.94
C TYR A 60 7.63 13.61 -0.71
N GLU A 61 8.47 13.91 0.28
CA GLU A 61 8.53 13.22 1.58
C GLU A 61 7.20 13.33 2.31
N ASP A 62 6.61 14.52 2.41
CA ASP A 62 5.36 14.72 3.13
C ASP A 62 4.22 13.92 2.48
N LEU A 63 4.10 13.97 1.15
CA LEU A 63 3.06 13.24 0.42
C LEU A 63 3.28 11.72 0.47
N LEU A 64 4.51 11.24 0.30
CA LEU A 64 4.82 9.81 0.39
C LEU A 64 4.59 9.29 1.80
N PHE A 65 5.01 10.03 2.84
CA PHE A 65 4.79 9.65 4.23
C PHE A 65 3.31 9.51 4.53
N PHE A 66 2.50 10.51 4.16
CA PHE A 66 1.05 10.44 4.31
C PHE A 66 0.45 9.22 3.59
N SER A 67 0.90 8.96 2.36
CA SER A 67 0.41 7.83 1.55
C SER A 67 0.69 6.49 2.21
N LEU A 68 1.94 6.26 2.63
CA LEU A 68 2.33 5.02 3.31
C LEU A 68 1.65 4.89 4.68
N TYR A 69 1.56 5.99 5.44
CA TYR A 69 0.85 6.02 6.72
C TYR A 69 -0.61 5.63 6.56
N SER A 70 -1.30 6.15 5.55
CA SER A 70 -2.70 5.85 5.31
C SER A 70 -2.93 4.36 5.00
N LEU A 71 -2.03 3.73 4.24
CA LEU A 71 -2.06 2.30 3.96
C LEU A 71 -1.75 1.46 5.20
N LYS A 72 -0.72 1.86 5.96
CA LYS A 72 -0.20 1.09 7.10
C LYS A 72 -1.14 1.12 8.29
N SER A 73 -1.82 2.24 8.53
CA SER A 73 -2.72 2.47 9.65
C SER A 73 -4.16 2.01 9.37
N GLY A 74 -4.59 1.99 8.10
CA GLY A 74 -5.94 1.57 7.71
C GLY A 74 -7.05 2.45 8.31
N LEU A 75 -6.74 3.70 8.65
CA LEU A 75 -7.69 4.65 9.23
C LEU A 75 -8.74 5.11 8.21
N THR A 76 -9.91 5.50 8.71
CA THR A 76 -10.92 6.18 7.90
C THR A 76 -10.45 7.58 7.48
N TYR A 77 -11.06 8.17 6.45
CA TYR A 77 -10.67 9.51 5.99
C TYR A 77 -10.90 10.60 7.04
N ASP A 78 -11.90 10.47 7.91
CA ASP A 78 -12.10 11.42 9.01
C ASP A 78 -10.97 11.35 10.04
N LEU A 79 -10.49 10.13 10.35
CA LEU A 79 -9.37 9.94 11.27
C LEU A 79 -8.04 10.34 10.64
N LEU A 80 -7.84 10.09 9.34
CA LEU A 80 -6.69 10.63 8.60
C LEU A 80 -6.72 12.16 8.58
N GLY A 81 -7.89 12.75 8.36
CA GLY A 81 -8.12 14.18 8.43
C GLY A 81 -7.73 14.75 9.79
N LEU A 82 -8.23 14.14 10.86
CA LEU A 82 -7.86 14.51 12.24
C LEU A 82 -6.34 14.39 12.49
N THR A 83 -5.70 13.35 11.96
CA THR A 83 -4.28 13.05 12.18
C THR A 83 -3.35 14.01 11.45
N PHE A 84 -3.74 14.47 10.26
CA PHE A 84 -2.92 15.33 9.38
C PHE A 84 -3.43 16.77 9.26
N GLY A 85 -4.50 17.13 9.96
CA GLY A 85 -5.09 18.47 9.88
C GLY A 85 -5.78 18.75 8.54
N LEU A 86 -6.43 17.73 7.96
CA LEU A 86 -7.19 17.81 6.71
C LEU A 86 -8.67 17.58 6.99
N ASP A 87 -9.55 18.03 6.09
CA ASP A 87 -10.88 17.42 5.97
C ASP A 87 -10.80 16.06 5.25
N GLY A 88 -11.86 15.25 5.41
CA GLY A 88 -11.91 13.91 4.84
C GLY A 88 -11.84 13.87 3.30
N ALA A 89 -12.37 14.88 2.61
CA ALA A 89 -12.29 14.94 1.15
C ALA A 89 -10.84 15.18 0.70
N ASN A 90 -10.14 16.11 1.34
CA ASN A 90 -8.73 16.35 1.09
C ASN A 90 -7.85 15.15 1.47
N ALA A 91 -8.15 14.43 2.55
CA ALA A 91 -7.46 13.19 2.88
C ALA A 91 -7.58 12.14 1.76
N TYR A 92 -8.80 11.94 1.23
CA TYR A 92 -9.04 11.04 0.10
C TYR A 92 -8.29 11.48 -1.16
N GLN A 93 -8.39 12.75 -1.55
CA GLN A 93 -7.75 13.27 -2.76
C GLN A 93 -6.22 13.14 -2.71
N ASN A 94 -5.61 13.48 -1.57
CA ASN A 94 -4.17 13.33 -1.39
C ASN A 94 -3.75 11.85 -1.38
N GLN A 95 -4.56 10.95 -0.82
CA GLN A 95 -4.23 9.53 -0.82
C GLN A 95 -4.30 8.97 -2.24
N ALA A 96 -5.35 9.31 -2.99
CA ALA A 96 -5.49 8.90 -4.38
C ALA A 96 -4.33 9.41 -5.26
N LEU A 97 -3.93 10.67 -5.08
CA LEU A 97 -2.76 11.25 -5.74
C LEU A 97 -1.48 10.49 -5.37
N GLY A 98 -1.24 10.30 -4.08
CA GLY A 98 -0.06 9.62 -3.57
C GLY A 98 0.04 8.17 -4.04
N LEU A 99 -1.06 7.42 -4.04
CA LEU A 99 -1.12 6.05 -4.56
C LEU A 99 -0.86 5.99 -6.07
N ARG A 100 -1.37 6.97 -6.84
CA ARG A 100 -1.10 7.05 -8.28
C ARG A 100 0.40 7.22 -8.56
N VAL A 101 1.05 8.13 -7.84
CA VAL A 101 2.49 8.40 -8.00
C VAL A 101 3.31 7.21 -7.50
N LEU A 102 2.95 6.64 -6.33
CA LEU A 102 3.62 5.46 -5.77
C LEU A 102 3.54 4.27 -6.73
N ARG A 103 2.38 4.02 -7.34
CA ARG A 103 2.22 2.97 -8.34
C ARG A 103 3.16 3.19 -9.53
N ALA A 104 3.20 4.39 -10.08
CA ALA A 104 4.10 4.71 -11.20
C ALA A 104 5.58 4.52 -10.82
N ALA A 105 5.97 4.93 -9.61
CA ALA A 105 7.32 4.73 -9.09
C ALA A 105 7.70 3.23 -8.99
N LEU A 106 6.80 2.42 -8.42
CA LEU A 106 7.01 0.98 -8.28
C LEU A 106 6.98 0.25 -9.64
N GLU A 107 6.12 0.67 -10.58
CA GLU A 107 6.07 0.14 -11.93
C GLU A 107 7.39 0.40 -12.67
N ARG A 108 7.89 1.65 -12.61
CA ARG A 108 9.18 2.02 -13.23
C ARG A 108 10.37 1.32 -12.59
N GLY A 109 10.35 1.15 -11.27
CA GLY A 109 11.39 0.46 -10.52
C GLY A 109 11.36 -1.06 -10.67
N GLY A 110 10.34 -1.64 -11.34
CA GLY A 110 10.18 -3.09 -11.43
C GLY A 110 9.80 -3.75 -10.09
N HIS A 111 9.27 -2.98 -9.14
CA HIS A 111 8.92 -3.42 -7.79
C HIS A 111 7.43 -3.73 -7.62
N MET A 112 6.64 -3.68 -8.69
CA MET A 112 5.23 -4.04 -8.62
C MET A 112 5.05 -5.55 -8.38
N PRO A 113 4.20 -5.95 -7.41
CA PRO A 113 3.91 -7.35 -7.20
C PRO A 113 3.09 -7.90 -8.37
N LYS A 114 3.44 -9.10 -8.82
CA LYS A 114 2.64 -9.86 -9.78
C LYS A 114 1.31 -10.26 -9.12
N ARG A 115 0.19 -9.84 -9.72
CA ARG A 115 -1.16 -10.01 -9.12
C ARG A 115 -1.92 -11.23 -9.62
N ALA A 116 -1.54 -11.78 -10.76
CA ALA A 116 -2.21 -12.91 -11.37
C ALA A 116 -1.21 -13.76 -12.17
N TYR A 117 -1.53 -15.04 -12.25
CA TYR A 117 -0.89 -16.03 -13.11
C TYR A 117 -1.95 -16.60 -14.03
N GLN A 118 -1.62 -16.76 -15.30
CA GLN A 118 -2.47 -17.33 -16.35
C GLN A 118 -2.52 -18.86 -16.27
N SER A 119 -1.51 -19.49 -15.68
CA SER A 119 -1.44 -20.93 -15.48
C SER A 119 -0.70 -21.34 -14.20
N VAL A 120 -0.84 -22.61 -13.81
CA VAL A 120 -0.10 -23.19 -12.67
C VAL A 120 1.39 -23.29 -13.00
N GLU A 121 1.72 -23.52 -14.27
CA GLU A 121 3.10 -23.59 -14.77
C GLU A 121 3.80 -22.24 -14.62
N GLU A 122 3.14 -21.14 -15.01
CA GLU A 122 3.67 -19.79 -14.84
C GLU A 122 3.91 -19.44 -13.37
N PHE A 123 3.00 -19.86 -12.48
CA PHE A 123 3.20 -19.71 -11.04
C PHE A 123 4.45 -20.48 -10.57
N LYS A 124 4.58 -21.75 -10.96
CA LYS A 124 5.74 -22.59 -10.57
C LYS A 124 7.05 -22.02 -11.07
N GLU A 125 7.08 -21.53 -12.31
CA GLU A 125 8.27 -20.94 -12.92
C GLU A 125 8.68 -19.65 -12.18
N HIS A 126 7.72 -18.76 -11.92
CA HIS A 126 7.96 -17.49 -11.24
C HIS A 126 8.53 -17.66 -9.82
N TRP A 127 8.17 -18.75 -9.13
CA TRP A 127 8.63 -19.06 -7.77
C TRP A 127 9.69 -20.17 -7.71
N SER A 128 10.30 -20.54 -8.85
CA SER A 128 11.20 -21.69 -8.95
C SER A 128 12.50 -21.54 -8.15
N GLU A 129 12.96 -20.30 -7.95
CA GLU A 129 14.17 -19.98 -7.18
C GLU A 129 13.91 -19.90 -5.67
N GLU A 130 12.65 -19.83 -5.26
CA GLU A 130 12.29 -19.66 -3.85
C GLU A 130 12.19 -21.02 -3.14
N SER A 131 13.04 -21.20 -2.12
CA SER A 131 13.08 -22.43 -1.33
C SER A 131 11.79 -22.70 -0.54
N LYS A 132 11.03 -21.64 -0.19
CA LYS A 132 9.83 -21.75 0.63
C LYS A 132 8.85 -20.61 0.34
N ILE A 133 7.62 -20.98 -0.01
CA ILE A 133 6.50 -20.05 -0.14
C ILE A 133 5.67 -20.09 1.14
N LEU A 134 5.45 -18.94 1.77
CA LEU A 134 4.54 -18.80 2.90
C LEU A 134 3.21 -18.23 2.39
N ILE A 135 2.12 -18.94 2.65
CA ILE A 135 0.77 -18.50 2.28
C ILE A 135 0.00 -18.30 3.58
N ASP A 136 -0.33 -17.03 3.87
CA ASP A 136 -1.26 -16.71 4.94
C ASP A 136 -2.70 -16.79 4.38
N ALA A 137 -3.37 -17.89 4.69
CA ALA A 137 -4.73 -18.16 4.22
C ALA A 137 -5.68 -18.21 5.41
N THR A 138 -6.73 -17.39 5.36
CA THR A 138 -7.84 -17.46 6.32
C THR A 138 -8.95 -18.33 5.73
N GLU A 139 -9.30 -19.44 6.38
CA GLU A 139 -10.47 -20.24 6.00
C GLU A 139 -11.76 -19.43 6.25
N GLN A 140 -12.52 -19.14 5.19
CA GLN A 140 -13.84 -18.52 5.33
C GLN A 140 -14.95 -19.59 5.44
N ARG A 141 -15.90 -19.35 6.35
CA ARG A 141 -17.11 -20.19 6.44
C ARG A 141 -17.94 -19.99 5.16
N ARG A 142 -18.35 -21.11 4.55
CA ARG A 142 -19.30 -21.13 3.43
C ARG A 142 -20.44 -22.09 3.73
N GLN A 143 -21.59 -21.91 3.08
CA GLN A 143 -22.68 -22.87 3.16
C GLN A 143 -22.24 -24.20 2.56
N ARG A 144 -22.56 -25.30 3.25
CA ARG A 144 -22.23 -26.65 2.79
C ARG A 144 -23.04 -26.95 1.51
N PRO A 145 -22.40 -27.35 0.40
CA PRO A 145 -23.12 -27.76 -0.80
C PRO A 145 -24.10 -28.91 -0.47
N GLY A 146 -25.28 -28.94 -1.08
CA GLY A 146 -26.23 -30.03 -0.87
C GLY A 146 -25.80 -31.34 -1.52
N ASN A 147 -25.11 -31.26 -2.67
CA ASN A 147 -24.61 -32.40 -3.42
C ASN A 147 -23.43 -33.08 -2.71
N GLN A 148 -23.49 -34.40 -2.54
CA GLN A 148 -22.47 -35.19 -1.87
C GLN A 148 -21.11 -35.21 -2.60
N GLN A 149 -21.11 -35.12 -3.94
CA GLN A 149 -19.89 -35.09 -4.76
C GLN A 149 -19.09 -33.82 -4.46
N ASP A 150 -19.76 -32.66 -4.54
CA ASP A 150 -19.18 -31.35 -4.27
C ASP A 150 -18.74 -31.22 -2.81
N GLN A 151 -19.51 -31.79 -1.87
CA GLN A 151 -19.12 -31.83 -0.46
C GLN A 151 -17.78 -32.52 -0.25
N LYS A 152 -17.50 -33.63 -0.94
CA LYS A 152 -16.22 -34.33 -0.83
C LYS A 152 -15.06 -33.51 -1.39
N GLU A 153 -15.28 -32.84 -2.53
CA GLU A 153 -14.27 -32.01 -3.16
C GLU A 153 -13.84 -30.83 -2.27
N TYR A 154 -14.78 -30.18 -1.58
CA TYR A 154 -14.49 -29.06 -0.69
C TYR A 154 -14.15 -29.46 0.76
N TYR A 155 -14.17 -30.75 1.10
CA TYR A 155 -13.89 -31.21 2.45
C TYR A 155 -12.39 -31.20 2.74
N SER A 156 -11.91 -30.20 3.49
CA SER A 156 -10.48 -30.08 3.81
C SER A 156 -9.98 -31.13 4.82
N GLY A 157 -10.88 -31.86 5.50
CA GLY A 157 -10.55 -32.84 6.54
C GLY A 157 -9.93 -32.27 7.82
N LYS A 158 -9.56 -30.98 7.83
CA LYS A 158 -8.89 -30.32 8.96
C LYS A 158 -9.82 -29.97 10.11
N LYS A 159 -11.11 -29.76 9.82
CA LYS A 159 -12.12 -29.41 10.83
C LYS A 159 -13.04 -30.59 11.10
N LYS A 160 -12.87 -31.23 12.26
CA LYS A 160 -13.83 -32.19 12.80
C LYS A 160 -14.83 -31.41 13.66
N HIS A 161 -16.04 -31.20 13.14
CA HIS A 161 -17.23 -31.01 13.97
C HIS A 161 -17.79 -32.42 14.16
N THR A 162 -17.37 -33.22 15.13
CA THR A 162 -17.97 -33.31 16.49
C THR A 162 -17.36 -34.56 17.15
N PRO A 163 -17.36 -34.71 18.49
CA PRO A 163 -17.61 -33.70 19.54
C PRO A 163 -16.34 -33.12 20.13
#